data_AF-A0A3D2DNF9-F1
#
_entry.id   AF-A0A3D2DNF9-F1
#
_cell.length_a   1.000
_cell.length_b   1.000
_cell.length_c   1.000
_cell.angle_alpha   90.00
_cell.angle_beta   90.00
_cell.angle_gamma   90.00
#
_symmetry.space_group_name_H-M   'P 1'
#
loop_
_entity.id
_entity.type
_entity.pdbx_description
1 polymer ?
#
loop_
_entity_poly.entity_id
_entity_poly.type
_entity_poly.pdbx_seq_one_letter_code
_entity_poly.pdbx_strand_id
1 'polypeptide(L)'
;RFSDDGEPQGTAGKPILDIIAATGLVNCLIIVTRYFGGVLLGTGGLIRAYQASAKAGLDSSDVSAVCTGIKANITADYNSYGKLQYICNEQGVDVLNTGFGADVDMELVVKAETAG
;
A
#
# COMPACT_ATOMS: atom_id res chain seq x y z
N ARG A 1 12.78 -6.37 -3.91
CA ARG A 1 13.69 -6.64 -5.06
C ARG A 1 14.25 -5.29 -5.52
N PHE A 2 15.38 -5.27 -6.22
CA PHE A 2 15.96 -4.03 -6.77
C PHE A 2 16.66 -4.31 -8.10
N SER A 3 16.92 -3.25 -8.87
CA SER A 3 17.69 -3.27 -10.13
C SER A 3 18.56 -2.03 -10.20
N ASP A 4 19.79 -2.15 -10.69
CA ASP A 4 20.67 -1.02 -10.96
C ASP A 4 20.51 -0.45 -12.38
N ASP A 5 19.73 -1.12 -13.26
CA ASP A 5 19.36 -0.67 -14.61
C ASP A 5 20.50 -0.03 -15.44
N GLY A 6 21.64 -0.71 -15.51
CA GLY A 6 22.80 -0.25 -16.28
C GLY A 6 23.78 0.65 -15.52
N GLU A 7 23.45 1.08 -14.31
CA GLU A 7 24.42 1.68 -13.38
C GLU A 7 25.41 0.63 -12.85
N PRO A 8 26.58 1.04 -12.33
CA PRO A 8 27.49 0.14 -11.64
C PRO A 8 26.77 -0.63 -10.52
N GLN A 9 27.12 -1.91 -10.39
CA GLN A 9 26.45 -2.83 -9.47
C GLN A 9 26.40 -2.28 -8.04
N GLY A 10 25.19 -2.28 -7.45
CA GLY A 10 24.94 -1.84 -6.08
C GLY A 10 24.95 -0.32 -5.87
N THR A 11 24.99 0.48 -6.94
CA THR A 11 25.05 1.95 -6.81
C THR A 11 23.72 2.66 -6.97
N ALA A 12 22.67 1.97 -7.42
CA ALA A 12 21.35 2.55 -7.65
C ALA A 12 20.23 1.81 -6.92
N GLY A 13 19.94 0.57 -7.34
CA GLY A 13 18.79 -0.18 -6.83
C GLY A 13 18.93 -0.56 -5.35
N LYS A 14 20.13 -1.00 -4.94
CA LYS A 14 20.38 -1.36 -3.54
C LYS A 14 20.24 -0.15 -2.61
N PRO A 15 20.84 1.01 -2.90
CA PRO A 15 20.63 2.21 -2.09
C PRO A 15 19.16 2.68 -2.00
N ILE A 16 18.37 2.57 -3.08
CA ILE A 16 16.92 2.85 -3.02
C ILE A 16 16.22 1.88 -2.06
N LEU A 17 16.51 0.58 -2.16
CA LEU A 17 15.92 -0.44 -1.29
C LEU A 17 16.28 -0.21 0.19
N ASP A 18 17.49 0.25 0.48
CA ASP A 18 17.92 0.55 1.85
C ASP A 18 17.08 1.67 2.48
N ILE A 19 16.66 2.67 1.69
CA ILE A 19 15.73 3.71 2.15
C ILE A 19 14.36 3.12 2.49
N ILE A 20 13.79 2.28 1.61
CA ILE A 20 12.50 1.62 1.86
C ILE A 20 12.58 0.74 3.11
N ALA A 21 13.66 -0.02 3.27
CA ALA A 21 13.85 -0.90 4.42
C ALA A 21 13.97 -0.11 5.73
N ALA A 22 14.66 1.03 5.73
CA ALA A 22 14.83 1.88 6.90
C ALA A 22 13.52 2.51 7.38
N THR A 23 12.52 2.67 6.51
CA THR A 23 11.21 3.26 6.88
C THR A 23 10.19 2.22 7.34
N GLY A 24 10.48 0.92 7.18
CA GLY A 24 9.54 -0.16 7.50
C GLY A 24 8.34 -0.25 6.56
N LEU A 25 8.37 0.48 5.44
CA LEU A 25 7.28 0.49 4.47
C LEU A 25 7.24 -0.83 3.69
N VAL A 26 6.01 -1.24 3.41
CA VAL A 26 5.69 -2.43 2.61
C VAL A 26 4.74 -2.04 1.49
N ASN A 27 4.60 -2.90 0.48
CA ASN A 27 3.73 -2.68 -0.67
C ASN A 27 4.00 -1.37 -1.44
N CYS A 28 5.26 -0.95 -1.52
CA CYS A 28 5.69 0.23 -2.26
C CYS A 28 6.69 -0.11 -3.37
N LEU A 29 6.74 0.75 -4.39
CA LEU A 29 7.72 0.72 -5.47
C LEU A 29 8.28 2.13 -5.66
N ILE A 30 9.60 2.27 -5.67
CA ILE A 30 10.29 3.52 -5.98
C ILE A 30 11.06 3.33 -7.28
N ILE A 31 10.90 4.27 -8.22
CA ILE A 31 11.64 4.35 -9.47
C ILE A 31 12.37 5.68 -9.49
N VAL A 32 13.67 5.66 -9.80
CA VAL A 32 14.48 6.87 -9.95
C VAL A 32 14.98 6.94 -11.38
N THR A 33 14.49 7.92 -12.14
CA THR A 33 14.98 8.21 -13.49
C THR A 33 16.19 9.13 -13.41
N ARG A 34 17.32 8.70 -13.98
CA ARG A 34 18.54 9.49 -14.04
C ARG A 34 18.88 9.88 -15.48
N TYR A 35 19.22 11.15 -15.67
CA TYR A 35 19.79 11.67 -16.92
C TYR A 35 21.27 11.99 -16.71
N PHE A 36 22.15 11.57 -17.63
CA PHE A 36 23.59 11.86 -17.53
C PHE A 36 23.87 13.34 -17.79
N GLY A 37 24.52 14.00 -16.82
CA GLY A 37 24.78 15.45 -16.85
C GLY A 37 26.15 15.87 -17.40
N GLY A 38 26.89 14.98 -18.07
CA GLY A 38 28.21 15.28 -18.62
C GLY A 38 29.40 15.08 -17.67
N VAL A 39 29.15 14.83 -16.37
CA VAL A 39 30.19 14.53 -15.37
C VAL A 39 29.85 13.24 -14.63
N LEU A 40 30.86 12.39 -14.44
CA LEU A 40 30.74 11.16 -13.65
C LEU A 40 30.74 11.47 -12.16
N LEU A 41 29.78 10.92 -11.43
CA LEU A 41 29.65 11.09 -9.97
C LEU A 41 30.54 10.13 -9.17
N GLY A 42 31.05 9.08 -9.82
CA GLY A 42 31.69 7.95 -9.14
C GLY A 42 30.72 7.16 -8.26
N THR A 43 31.18 6.00 -7.76
CA THR A 43 30.37 5.05 -6.98
C THR A 43 29.69 5.71 -5.77
N GLY A 44 30.46 6.44 -4.95
CA GLY A 44 29.91 7.09 -3.77
C GLY A 44 28.97 8.25 -4.10
N GLY A 45 29.15 8.92 -5.23
CA GLY A 45 28.23 9.97 -5.67
C GLY A 45 26.89 9.41 -6.14
N LEU A 46 26.91 8.31 -6.91
CA LEU A 46 25.70 7.61 -7.36
C LEU A 46 24.88 7.10 -6.17
N ILE A 47 25.52 6.41 -5.22
CA ILE A 47 24.85 5.89 -4.02
C ILE A 47 24.09 7.02 -3.29
N ARG A 48 24.76 8.14 -3.02
CA ARG A 48 24.14 9.28 -2.33
C ARG A 48 23.01 9.91 -3.14
N ALA A 49 23.17 10.02 -4.47
CA ALA A 49 22.15 10.59 -5.33
C ALA A 49 20.87 9.73 -5.34
N TYR A 50 20.99 8.41 -5.51
CA TYR A 50 19.84 7.50 -5.51
C TYR A 50 19.15 7.43 -4.15
N GLN A 51 19.90 7.44 -3.04
CA GLN A 51 19.32 7.54 -1.69
C GLN A 51 18.55 8.84 -1.48
N ALA A 52 19.14 9.98 -1.86
CA ALA A 52 18.52 11.28 -1.72
C ALA A 52 17.23 11.37 -2.54
N SER A 53 17.23 10.91 -3.78
CA SER A 53 16.03 10.89 -4.63
C SER A 53 14.92 10.00 -4.08
N ALA A 54 15.27 8.79 -3.62
CA ALA A 54 14.29 7.89 -3.01
C ALA A 54 13.68 8.48 -1.73
N LYS A 55 14.51 9.07 -0.87
CA LYS A 55 14.04 9.73 0.35
C LYS A 55 13.14 10.93 0.03
N ALA A 56 13.53 11.77 -0.92
CA ALA A 56 12.75 12.94 -1.30
C ALA A 56 11.36 12.55 -1.85
N GLY A 57 11.30 11.52 -2.70
CA GLY A 57 10.04 11.00 -3.22
C GLY A 57 9.15 10.42 -2.11
N LEU A 58 9.75 9.79 -1.10
CA LEU A 58 9.01 9.28 0.05
C LEU A 58 8.50 10.40 0.96
N ASP A 59 9.33 11.40 1.26
CA ASP A 59 8.96 12.56 2.08
C ASP A 59 7.81 13.37 1.44
N SER A 60 7.66 13.28 0.10
CA SER A 60 6.57 13.92 -0.65
C SER A 60 5.35 13.02 -0.89
N SER A 61 5.32 11.80 -0.34
CA SER A 61 4.23 10.83 -0.53
C SER A 61 3.38 10.71 0.72
N ASP A 62 2.09 10.41 0.54
CA ASP A 62 1.21 10.04 1.65
C ASP A 62 1.35 8.55 1.96
N VAL A 63 1.62 8.23 3.23
CA VAL A 63 1.70 6.86 3.72
C VAL A 63 0.40 6.50 4.43
N SER A 64 -0.24 5.41 3.99
CA SER A 64 -1.45 4.89 4.63
C SER A 64 -1.18 3.58 5.36
N ALA A 65 -1.89 3.37 6.46
CA ALA A 65 -1.88 2.11 7.18
C ALA A 65 -2.66 1.05 6.39
N VAL A 66 -2.06 -0.15 6.28
CA VAL A 66 -2.74 -1.32 5.72
C VAL A 66 -3.06 -2.27 6.86
N CYS A 67 -4.26 -2.84 6.85
CA CYS A 67 -4.67 -3.88 7.78
C CYS A 67 -5.24 -5.08 7.02
N THR A 68 -5.24 -6.24 7.68
CA THR A 68 -5.91 -7.43 7.13
C THR A 68 -7.42 -7.22 7.20
N GLY A 69 -8.09 -7.37 6.07
CA GLY A 69 -9.55 -7.43 5.99
C GLY A 69 -10.03 -8.87 5.85
N ILE A 70 -11.18 -9.17 6.44
CA ILE A 70 -11.91 -10.42 6.25
C ILE A 70 -13.18 -10.09 5.48
N LYS A 71 -13.47 -10.91 4.46
CA LYS A 71 -14.76 -10.89 3.78
C LYS A 71 -15.78 -11.68 4.60
N ALA A 72 -16.92 -11.08 4.88
CA ALA A 72 -18.03 -11.71 5.56
C ALA A 72 -19.30 -11.63 4.71
N ASN A 73 -20.12 -12.67 4.76
CA ASN A 73 -21.42 -12.71 4.10
C ASN A 73 -22.52 -12.83 5.14
N ILE A 74 -23.56 -12.02 5.01
CA ILE A 74 -24.75 -12.06 5.87
C ILE A 74 -25.98 -12.18 4.99
N THR A 75 -26.80 -13.20 5.24
CA THR A 75 -28.14 -13.32 4.68
C THR A 75 -29.13 -12.85 5.74
N ALA A 76 -30.00 -11.91 5.38
CA ALA A 76 -30.96 -11.30 6.29
C ALA A 76 -32.30 -11.06 5.62
N ASP A 77 -33.37 -11.05 6.41
CA ASP A 77 -34.67 -10.61 5.93
C ASP A 77 -34.68 -9.09 5.63
N TYR A 78 -35.68 -8.66 4.86
CA TYR A 78 -35.84 -7.24 4.48
C TYR A 78 -36.09 -6.31 5.68
N ASN A 79 -36.64 -6.82 6.79
CA ASN A 79 -36.88 -6.02 7.99
C ASN A 79 -35.57 -5.70 8.73
N SER A 80 -34.61 -6.61 8.65
CA SER A 80 -33.30 -6.53 9.32
C SER A 80 -32.27 -5.80 8.47
N TYR A 81 -32.41 -5.83 7.14
CA TYR A 81 -31.51 -5.18 6.20
C TYR A 81 -31.25 -3.70 6.52
N GLY A 82 -32.30 -2.90 6.77
CA GLY A 82 -32.13 -1.47 7.06
C GLY A 82 -31.34 -1.21 8.34
N LYS A 83 -31.52 -2.07 9.37
CA LYS A 83 -30.74 -1.98 10.62
C LYS A 83 -29.29 -2.39 10.40
N LEU A 84 -29.05 -3.45 9.62
CA LEU A 84 -27.70 -3.91 9.29
C LEU A 84 -26.91 -2.85 8.52
N GLN A 85 -27.54 -2.20 7.53
CA GLN A 85 -26.91 -1.13 6.77
C GLN A 85 -26.56 0.07 7.66
N TYR A 86 -27.44 0.44 8.59
CA TYR A 86 -27.17 1.48 9.58
C TYR A 86 -25.95 1.14 10.44
N ILE A 87 -25.91 -0.07 11.01
CA ILE A 87 -24.81 -0.53 11.87
C ILE A 87 -23.49 -0.56 11.07
N CYS A 88 -23.50 -1.03 9.83
CA CYS A 88 -22.30 -1.05 9.00
C CYS A 88 -21.73 0.36 8.81
N ASN A 89 -22.57 1.33 8.48
CA ASN A 89 -22.14 2.73 8.32
C ASN A 89 -21.62 3.34 9.63
N GLU A 90 -22.31 3.09 10.75
CA GLU A 90 -21.90 3.60 12.07
C GLU A 90 -20.53 3.04 12.49
N GLN A 91 -20.27 1.77 12.20
CA GLN A 91 -19.02 1.09 12.53
C GLN A 91 -17.92 1.23 11.46
N GLY A 92 -18.19 1.94 10.35
CA GLY A 92 -17.24 2.10 9.25
C GLY A 92 -16.91 0.79 8.52
N VAL A 93 -17.87 -0.14 8.44
CA VAL A 93 -17.77 -1.40 7.71
C VAL A 93 -18.23 -1.19 6.28
N ASP A 94 -17.36 -1.47 5.31
CA ASP A 94 -17.71 -1.34 3.90
C ASP A 94 -18.57 -2.51 3.44
N VAL A 95 -19.73 -2.19 2.87
CA VAL A 95 -20.59 -3.14 2.15
C VAL A 95 -20.11 -3.19 0.70
N LEU A 96 -19.53 -4.33 0.30
CA LEU A 96 -18.98 -4.53 -1.04
C LEU A 96 -20.08 -4.81 -2.07
N ASN A 97 -21.11 -5.57 -1.67
CA ASN A 97 -22.20 -5.95 -2.55
C ASN A 97 -23.48 -6.23 -1.75
N THR A 98 -24.63 -6.10 -2.40
CA THR A 98 -25.93 -6.47 -1.83
C THR A 98 -26.80 -7.09 -2.91
N GLY A 99 -27.21 -8.34 -2.69
CA GLY A 99 -28.14 -9.08 -3.54
C GLY A 99 -29.54 -9.08 -2.93
N PHE A 100 -30.56 -8.82 -3.75
CA PHE A 100 -31.97 -8.88 -3.34
C PHE A 100 -32.64 -10.08 -4.01
N GLY A 101 -32.96 -11.09 -3.23
CA GLY A 101 -33.68 -12.29 -3.65
C GLY A 101 -34.87 -12.56 -2.74
N ALA A 102 -35.07 -13.84 -2.38
CA ALA A 102 -36.02 -14.21 -1.34
C ALA A 102 -35.65 -13.59 0.01
N ASP A 103 -34.35 -13.55 0.31
CA ASP A 103 -33.71 -12.80 1.38
C ASP A 103 -32.73 -11.77 0.79
N VAL A 104 -32.12 -10.96 1.64
CA VAL A 104 -31.09 -9.99 1.27
C VAL A 104 -29.71 -10.54 1.65
N ASP A 105 -28.84 -10.70 0.66
CA ASP A 105 -27.47 -11.17 0.84
C ASP A 105 -26.50 -9.99 0.79
N MET A 106 -25.73 -9.76 1.85
CA MET A 106 -24.75 -8.68 1.94
C MET A 106 -23.33 -9.26 1.99
N GLU A 107 -22.46 -8.79 1.09
CA GLU A 107 -21.01 -9.02 1.17
C GLU A 107 -20.36 -7.80 1.83
N LEU A 108 -19.61 -8.04 2.90
CA LEU A 108 -18.98 -7.01 3.73
C LEU A 108 -17.47 -7.22 3.77
N VAL A 109 -16.70 -6.16 3.97
CA VAL A 109 -15.32 -6.27 4.43
C VAL A 109 -15.20 -5.69 5.83
N VAL A 110 -14.69 -6.48 6.76
CA VAL A 110 -14.45 -6.07 8.13
C VAL A 110 -12.96 -6.15 8.42
N LYS A 111 -12.47 -5.25 9.26
CA LYS A 111 -11.10 -5.33 9.76
C LYS A 111 -10.95 -6.64 10.56
N ALA A 112 -9.92 -7.42 10.26
CA ALA A 112 -9.59 -8.58 11.08
C ALA A 112 -9.13 -8.08 12.46
N GLU A 113 -9.88 -8.40 13.51
CA GLU A 113 -9.35 -8.24 14.86
C GLU A 113 -8.26 -9.28 15.08
N THR A 114 -7.11 -8.83 15.59
CA THR A 114 -6.07 -9.75 16.05
C THR A 114 -6.62 -10.43 17.29
N ALA A 115 -6.97 -11.71 17.20
CA ALA A 115 -7.23 -12.51 18.40
C ALA A 115 -5.99 -12.38 19.30
N GLY A 116 -6.17 -11.75 20.46
CA GLY A 116 -5.11 -11.53 21.44
C GLY A 116 -4.53 -12.82 21.98
#